data_AF-S8F037-F1
#
_entry.id   AF-S8F037-F1
#
_cell.length_a   1.000
_cell.length_b   1.000
_cell.length_c   1.000
_cell.angle_alpha   90.00
_cell.angle_beta   90.00
_cell.angle_gamma   90.00
#
_symmetry.space_group_name_H-M   'P 1'
#
loop_
_entity.id
_entity.type
_entity.pdbx_description
1 polymer ?
#
loop_
_entity_poly.entity_id
_entity_poly.type
_entity_poly.pdbx_seq_one_letter_code
_entity_poly.pdbx_strand_id
1 'polypeptide(L)'
;MLGKEYNGDEDGFPTTDISRLSIEKDRMYLHKVLRVNYTTYDMRRGQDSINPRTHPNIMLLAHEDDGEAGEHPYWYARVLSLFHVHVRLASSFPCVPDKVEKLDVLWVHWYGRDSTAPGGFETRRLHRIGFVPHDNPYAFGFVNPASVLRASHLIPAYAHGQIRDLLPPSVCARRSEEKDLDYQYYYVGM
;
A
#
# COMPACT_ATOMS: atom_id res chain seq x y z
N MET A 1 -20.14 -3.84 -2.96
CA MET A 1 -19.00 -3.72 -3.90
C MET A 1 -18.96 -4.88 -4.89
N LEU A 2 -18.55 -4.65 -6.14
CA LEU A 2 -18.75 -5.52 -7.32
C LEU A 2 -18.06 -6.91 -7.32
N GLY A 3 -17.44 -7.36 -6.23
CA GLY A 3 -16.77 -8.66 -6.18
C GLY A 3 -15.61 -8.84 -7.17
N LYS A 4 -15.18 -7.77 -7.84
CA LYS A 4 -13.99 -7.75 -8.69
C LYS A 4 -12.74 -7.76 -7.83
N GLU A 5 -11.73 -8.52 -8.24
CA GLU A 5 -10.39 -8.47 -7.65
C GLU A 5 -9.74 -7.10 -7.95
N TYR A 6 -8.89 -6.63 -7.05
CA TYR A 6 -8.21 -5.34 -7.18
C TYR A 6 -7.13 -5.43 -8.27
N ASN A 7 -7.31 -4.70 -9.36
CA ASN A 7 -6.42 -4.67 -10.53
C ASN A 7 -5.55 -3.40 -10.59
N GLY A 8 -5.20 -2.80 -9.44
CA GLY A 8 -4.32 -1.62 -9.44
C GLY A 8 -4.94 -0.35 -10.03
N ASP A 9 -6.27 -0.21 -9.98
CA ASP A 9 -7.03 0.94 -10.51
C ASP A 9 -6.92 1.13 -12.04
N GLU A 10 -6.62 0.06 -12.79
CA GLU A 10 -6.55 0.09 -14.27
C GLU A 10 -7.92 0.30 -14.95
N ASP A 11 -9.00 -0.13 -14.27
CA ASP A 11 -10.38 0.04 -14.76
C ASP A 11 -10.98 1.36 -14.24
N GLY A 12 -11.16 2.34 -15.12
CA GLY A 12 -11.91 3.56 -14.79
C GLY A 12 -13.39 3.29 -14.53
N PHE A 13 -13.92 3.78 -13.40
CA PHE A 13 -15.36 3.73 -13.14
C PHE A 13 -16.10 4.84 -13.91
N PRO A 14 -17.26 4.56 -14.51
CA PRO A 14 -18.04 5.59 -15.19
C PRO A 14 -18.53 6.65 -14.19
N THR A 15 -18.57 7.91 -14.63
CA THR A 15 -18.97 9.07 -13.80
C THR A 15 -20.37 8.94 -13.20
N THR A 16 -21.27 8.21 -13.88
CA THR A 16 -22.62 7.91 -13.38
C THR A 16 -22.60 7.08 -12.10
N ASP A 17 -21.65 6.16 -11.95
CA ASP A 17 -21.54 5.32 -10.76
C ASP A 17 -20.90 6.09 -9.59
N ILE A 18 -19.92 6.95 -9.90
CA ILE A 18 -19.29 7.83 -8.91
C ILE A 18 -20.32 8.81 -8.33
N SER A 19 -21.22 9.35 -9.16
CA SER A 19 -22.25 10.31 -8.72
C SER A 19 -23.26 9.74 -7.71
N ARG A 20 -23.40 8.40 -7.65
CA ARG A 20 -24.27 7.70 -6.69
C ARG A 20 -23.60 7.46 -5.35
N LEU A 21 -22.28 7.68 -5.26
CA LEU A 21 -21.50 7.42 -4.07
C LEU A 21 -21.41 8.71 -3.25
N SER A 22 -21.82 8.61 -1.98
CA SER A 22 -21.70 9.72 -1.03
C SER A 22 -21.01 9.27 0.24
N ILE A 23 -20.17 10.13 0.80
CA ILE A 23 -19.56 9.90 2.10
C ILE A 23 -20.57 10.31 3.16
N GLU A 24 -20.92 9.39 4.04
CA GLU A 24 -21.87 9.68 5.09
C GLU A 24 -21.31 10.75 6.05
N LYS A 25 -22.04 11.86 6.15
CA LYS A 25 -21.73 13.01 7.01
C LYS A 25 -20.38 13.69 6.70
N ASP A 26 -19.80 13.44 5.52
CA ASP A 26 -18.49 13.97 5.11
C ASP A 26 -17.37 13.73 6.15
N ARG A 27 -17.39 12.55 6.77
CA ARG A 27 -16.46 12.19 7.85
C ARG A 27 -15.58 11.00 7.46
N MET A 28 -14.30 11.14 7.76
CA MET A 28 -13.34 10.04 7.81
C MET A 28 -12.87 9.83 9.24
N TYR A 29 -12.56 8.58 9.57
CA TYR A 29 -12.18 8.17 10.92
C TYR A 29 -10.82 7.50 10.88
N LEU A 30 -9.82 8.17 11.47
CA LEU A 30 -8.44 7.70 11.51
C LEU A 30 -8.24 6.56 12.50
N HIS A 31 -7.40 5.60 12.13
CA HIS A 31 -6.97 4.46 12.94
C HIS A 31 -5.46 4.45 13.13
N LYS A 32 -5.00 3.81 14.22
CA LYS A 32 -3.58 3.75 14.57
C LYS A 32 -2.89 2.45 14.14
N VAL A 33 -3.62 1.34 14.13
CA VAL A 33 -3.04 0.00 13.98
C VAL A 33 -3.94 -0.86 13.11
N LEU A 34 -3.34 -1.56 12.15
CA LEU A 34 -3.96 -2.66 11.41
C LEU A 34 -3.33 -3.98 11.87
N ARG A 35 -4.16 -5.02 12.02
CA ARG A 35 -3.70 -6.38 12.30
C ARG A 35 -4.03 -7.28 11.14
N VAL A 36 -3.00 -7.89 10.55
CA VAL A 36 -3.13 -8.83 9.43
C VAL A 36 -2.71 -10.21 9.93
N ASN A 37 -3.51 -11.22 9.61
CA ASN A 37 -3.15 -12.60 9.92
C ASN A 37 -2.59 -13.25 8.67
N TYR A 38 -1.51 -14.00 8.82
CA TYR A 38 -0.86 -14.71 7.73
C TYR A 38 -0.54 -16.13 8.17
N THR A 39 -0.33 -17.01 7.20
CA THR A 39 0.09 -18.38 7.44
C THR A 39 1.61 -18.47 7.39
N THR A 40 2.23 -18.96 8.46
CA THR A 40 3.66 -19.26 8.50
C THR A 40 3.96 -20.56 7.76
N TYR A 41 5.24 -20.78 7.43
CA TYR A 41 5.69 -21.95 6.68
C TYR A 41 5.31 -23.29 7.34
N ASP A 42 5.29 -23.36 8.67
CA ASP A 42 4.85 -24.52 9.45
C ASP A 42 3.31 -24.64 9.55
N MET A 43 2.57 -23.98 8.65
CA MET A 43 1.11 -23.93 8.58
C MET A 43 0.44 -23.42 9.86
N ARG A 44 1.14 -22.59 10.63
CA ARG A 44 0.56 -21.90 11.79
C ARG A 44 0.04 -20.53 11.38
N ARG A 45 -0.80 -19.95 12.23
CA ARG A 45 -1.32 -18.60 12.04
C ARG A 45 -0.45 -17.61 12.80
N GLY A 46 0.22 -16.74 12.05
CA GLY A 46 0.88 -15.54 12.56
C GLY A 46 -0.04 -14.33 12.51
N GLN A 47 0.34 -13.28 13.25
CA GLN A 47 -0.32 -11.99 13.19
C GLN A 47 0.73 -10.88 13.18
N ASP A 48 0.64 -10.01 12.19
CA ASP A 48 1.44 -8.79 12.12
C ASP A 48 0.60 -7.59 12.56
N SER A 49 1.28 -6.65 13.23
CA SER A 49 0.70 -5.37 13.66
C SER A 49 1.36 -4.24 12.88
N ILE A 50 0.65 -3.69 11.91
CA ILE A 50 1.10 -2.58 11.07
C ILE A 50 0.72 -1.28 11.76
N ASN A 51 1.70 -0.40 11.95
CA ASN A 51 1.52 0.91 12.54
C ASN A 51 2.37 1.92 11.75
N PRO A 52 1.75 2.97 11.16
CA PRO A 52 2.46 3.99 10.38
C PRO A 52 3.66 4.58 11.12
N ARG A 53 3.55 4.68 12.45
CA ARG A 53 4.58 5.26 13.31
C ARG A 53 5.77 4.34 13.59
N THR A 54 5.60 3.02 13.57
CA THR A 54 6.70 2.10 13.96
C THR A 54 7.06 1.14 12.84
N HIS A 55 6.12 0.31 12.38
CA HIS A 55 6.29 -0.67 11.31
C HIS A 55 5.25 -0.42 10.21
N PRO A 56 5.53 0.50 9.27
CA PRO A 56 4.56 0.98 8.31
C PRO A 56 4.59 0.20 6.99
N ASN A 57 5.62 -0.62 6.78
CA ASN A 57 5.86 -1.23 5.49
C ASN A 57 5.01 -2.50 5.35
N ILE A 58 4.38 -2.64 4.20
CA ILE A 58 3.50 -3.75 3.86
C ILE A 58 3.97 -4.43 2.58
N MET A 59 3.52 -5.67 2.40
CA MET A 59 3.73 -6.50 1.22
C MET A 59 2.37 -6.86 0.62
N LEU A 60 2.24 -6.73 -0.69
CA LEU A 60 1.07 -7.07 -1.48
C LEU A 60 1.46 -8.01 -2.62
N LEU A 61 0.48 -8.72 -3.17
CA LEU A 61 0.68 -9.48 -4.39
C LEU A 61 0.78 -8.50 -5.57
N ALA A 62 1.81 -8.65 -6.39
CA ALA A 62 1.92 -7.91 -7.64
C ALA A 62 0.92 -8.46 -8.66
N HIS A 63 0.23 -7.58 -9.38
CA HIS A 63 -0.58 -7.96 -10.54
C HIS A 63 0.21 -7.57 -11.80
N GLU A 64 1.28 -8.32 -12.07
CA GLU A 64 2.06 -8.17 -13.30
C GLU A 64 1.63 -9.26 -14.27
N ASP A 65 1.47 -8.93 -15.57
CA ASP A 65 1.19 -9.92 -16.61
C ASP A 65 2.23 -11.06 -16.55
N ASP A 66 1.78 -12.28 -16.86
CA ASP A 66 2.48 -13.57 -16.68
C ASP A 66 3.92 -13.65 -17.22
N GLY A 67 4.40 -12.66 -17.98
CA GLY A 67 5.77 -12.54 -18.51
C GLY A 67 6.80 -11.90 -17.57
N GLU A 68 6.41 -10.98 -16.67
CA GLU A 68 7.33 -10.30 -15.71
C GLU A 68 7.16 -10.78 -14.27
N ALA A 69 6.01 -11.41 -13.96
CA ALA A 69 5.67 -11.97 -12.65
C ALA A 69 6.67 -13.02 -12.13
N GLY A 70 7.53 -13.56 -13.00
CA GLY A 70 8.53 -14.56 -12.65
C GLY A 70 9.71 -14.04 -11.81
N GLU A 71 10.05 -12.74 -11.88
CA GLU A 71 11.26 -12.22 -11.22
C GLU A 71 10.99 -11.78 -9.76
N HIS A 72 9.82 -11.20 -9.47
CA HIS A 72 9.43 -10.86 -8.10
C HIS A 72 7.90 -10.63 -7.95
N PRO A 73 7.14 -11.58 -7.36
CA PRO A 73 5.67 -11.56 -7.38
C PRO A 73 5.02 -10.59 -6.36
N TYR A 74 5.78 -9.66 -5.79
CA TYR A 74 5.31 -8.82 -4.69
C TYR A 74 5.53 -7.33 -4.94
N TRP A 75 4.56 -6.54 -4.51
CA TRP A 75 4.70 -5.09 -4.36
C TRP A 75 4.90 -4.70 -2.90
N TYR A 76 5.59 -3.59 -2.70
CA TYR A 76 5.83 -3.04 -1.38
C TYR A 76 5.32 -1.61 -1.30
N ALA A 77 4.79 -1.26 -0.14
CA ALA A 77 4.37 0.10 0.13
C ALA A 77 4.63 0.48 1.59
N ARG A 78 4.78 1.77 1.85
CA ARG A 78 4.79 2.35 3.18
C ARG A 78 3.40 2.92 3.48
N VAL A 79 2.75 2.44 4.53
CA VAL A 79 1.47 2.99 4.99
C VAL A 79 1.70 4.34 5.67
N LEU A 80 1.05 5.38 5.15
CA LEU A 80 1.08 6.73 5.69
C LEU A 80 -0.03 6.94 6.70
N SER A 81 -1.23 6.47 6.38
CA SER A 81 -2.41 6.62 7.24
C SER A 81 -3.38 5.45 7.05
N LEU A 82 -4.14 5.17 8.10
CA LEU A 82 -5.23 4.21 8.10
C LEU A 82 -6.49 4.94 8.48
N PHE A 83 -7.56 4.71 7.74
CA PHE A 83 -8.84 5.28 8.09
C PHE A 83 -9.98 4.44 7.54
N HIS A 84 -11.17 4.72 8.04
CA HIS A 84 -12.38 4.22 7.43
C HIS A 84 -13.34 5.35 7.13
N VAL A 85 -14.20 5.08 6.16
CA VAL A 85 -15.24 5.98 5.70
C VAL A 85 -16.54 5.19 5.64
N HIS A 86 -17.63 5.81 6.06
CA HIS A 86 -18.97 5.27 5.83
C HIS A 86 -19.43 5.76 4.46
N VAL A 87 -19.61 4.84 3.53
CA VAL A 87 -20.01 5.13 2.16
C VAL A 87 -21.46 4.73 1.98
N ARG A 88 -22.28 5.65 1.49
CA ARG A 88 -23.64 5.40 1.09
C ARG A 88 -23.69 5.31 -0.43
N LEU A 89 -24.19 4.19 -0.92
CA LEU A 89 -24.49 4.01 -2.34
C LEU A 89 -25.99 4.27 -2.55
N ALA A 90 -26.30 5.30 -3.33
CA ALA A 90 -27.67 5.59 -3.73
C ALA A 90 -28.22 4.44 -4.57
N SER A 91 -29.32 3.86 -4.12
CA SER A 91 -29.97 2.78 -4.86
C SER A 91 -30.51 3.28 -6.20
N SER A 92 -30.32 2.49 -7.27
CA SER A 92 -30.97 2.74 -8.56
C SER A 92 -32.49 2.54 -8.52
N PHE A 93 -33.02 1.90 -7.47
CA PHE A 93 -34.44 1.57 -7.31
C PHE A 93 -35.03 2.25 -6.07
N PRO A 94 -36.17 2.96 -6.20
CA PRO A 94 -36.79 3.72 -5.10
C PRO A 94 -37.20 2.88 -3.88
N CYS A 95 -37.42 1.58 -4.08
CA CYS A 95 -37.95 0.68 -3.06
C CYS A 95 -36.86 -0.02 -2.23
N VAL A 96 -35.58 0.18 -2.56
CA VAL A 96 -34.46 -0.42 -1.84
C VAL A 96 -33.78 0.67 -1.01
N PRO A 97 -33.69 0.51 0.33
CA PRO A 97 -33.04 1.50 1.16
C PRO A 97 -31.56 1.62 0.80
N ASP A 98 -31.06 2.86 0.85
CA ASP A 98 -29.64 3.13 0.64
C ASP A 98 -28.80 2.33 1.63
N LYS A 99 -27.84 1.58 1.08
CA LYS A 99 -26.94 0.78 1.90
C LYS A 99 -25.75 1.63 2.31
N VAL A 100 -25.52 1.73 3.62
CA VAL A 100 -24.30 2.29 4.18
C VAL A 100 -23.31 1.15 4.43
N GLU A 101 -22.16 1.21 3.78
CA GLU A 101 -21.06 0.28 3.96
C GLU A 101 -19.88 0.98 4.65
N LYS A 102 -19.22 0.29 5.58
CA LYS A 102 -17.96 0.74 6.16
C LYS A 102 -16.84 0.29 5.24
N LEU A 103 -16.07 1.24 4.71
CA LEU A 103 -14.89 0.98 3.89
C LEU A 103 -13.64 1.31 4.69
N ASP A 104 -12.79 0.31 4.92
CA ASP A 104 -11.45 0.50 5.50
C ASP A 104 -10.44 0.73 4.38
N VAL A 105 -9.59 1.75 4.53
CA VAL A 105 -8.66 2.22 3.50
C VAL A 105 -7.29 2.46 4.11
N LEU A 106 -6.25 1.99 3.41
CA LEU A 106 -4.85 2.34 3.67
C LEU A 106 -4.42 3.37 2.64
N TRP A 107 -3.86 4.48 3.09
CA TRP A 107 -3.16 5.42 2.20
C TRP A 107 -1.67 5.12 2.25
N VAL A 108 -1.07 4.88 1.09
CA VAL A 108 0.28 4.34 0.99
C VAL A 108 1.16 5.14 0.03
N HIS A 109 2.47 5.04 0.24
CA HIS A 109 3.52 5.50 -0.67
C HIS A 109 4.25 4.27 -1.22
N TRP A 110 4.25 4.10 -2.53
CA TRP A 110 4.77 2.91 -3.20
C TRP A 110 6.29 2.87 -3.25
N TYR A 111 6.83 1.65 -3.19
CA TYR A 111 8.22 1.37 -3.51
C TYR A 111 8.32 0.82 -4.94
N GLY A 112 9.25 1.36 -5.72
CA GLY A 112 9.63 0.84 -7.03
C GLY A 112 10.77 -0.17 -6.91
N ARG A 113 10.74 -1.20 -7.76
CA ARG A 113 11.87 -2.14 -7.92
C ARG A 113 13.03 -1.45 -8.62
N ASP A 114 14.25 -1.74 -8.18
CA ASP A 114 15.44 -1.28 -8.87
C ASP A 114 15.93 -2.33 -9.88
N SER A 115 15.67 -2.09 -11.16
CA SER A 115 16.09 -2.97 -12.26
C SER A 115 17.60 -2.97 -12.51
N THR A 116 18.36 -2.01 -11.96
CA THR A 116 19.82 -1.94 -12.17
C THR A 116 20.60 -2.99 -11.37
N ALA A 117 19.99 -3.54 -10.32
CA ALA A 117 20.59 -4.59 -9.50
C ALA A 117 19.53 -5.64 -9.12
N PRO A 118 19.23 -6.58 -10.03
CA PRO A 118 18.24 -7.61 -9.77
C PRO A 118 18.67 -8.48 -8.57
N GLY A 119 17.75 -8.60 -7.62
CA GLY A 119 17.85 -9.54 -6.52
C GLY A 119 17.35 -10.92 -6.93
N GLY A 120 17.58 -11.92 -6.09
CA GLY A 120 17.09 -13.27 -6.31
C GLY A 120 18.06 -14.34 -5.85
N PHE A 121 17.59 -15.58 -5.91
CA PHE A 121 18.36 -16.74 -5.51
C PHE A 121 19.57 -16.97 -6.43
N GLU A 122 19.40 -16.77 -7.74
CA GLU A 122 20.46 -16.92 -8.74
C GLU A 122 21.61 -15.92 -8.52
N THR A 123 21.26 -14.66 -8.22
CA THR A 123 22.25 -13.60 -7.97
C THR A 123 22.77 -13.60 -6.53
N ARG A 124 22.16 -14.41 -5.64
CA ARG A 124 22.46 -14.49 -4.20
C ARG A 124 22.41 -13.12 -3.50
N ARG A 125 21.50 -12.26 -3.95
CA ARG A 125 21.34 -10.89 -3.45
C ARG A 125 19.89 -10.65 -3.06
N LEU A 126 19.68 -9.86 -2.01
CA LEU A 126 18.35 -9.39 -1.65
C LEU A 126 17.81 -8.44 -2.72
N HIS A 127 16.50 -8.48 -2.96
CA HIS A 127 15.85 -7.50 -3.83
C HIS A 127 16.02 -6.09 -3.27
N ARG A 128 16.39 -5.17 -4.15
CA ARG A 128 16.58 -3.76 -3.84
C ARG A 128 15.39 -2.96 -4.36
N ILE A 129 14.82 -2.14 -3.48
CA ILE A 129 13.68 -1.28 -3.78
C ILE A 129 13.97 0.15 -3.34
N GLY A 130 13.32 1.14 -3.95
CA GLY A 130 13.42 2.56 -3.59
C GLY A 130 12.04 3.21 -3.60
N PHE A 131 11.87 4.38 -2.98
CA PHE A 131 10.60 5.08 -3.08
C PHE A 131 10.34 5.55 -4.50
N VAL A 132 9.08 5.46 -4.92
CA VAL A 132 8.64 6.16 -6.13
C VAL A 132 8.65 7.67 -5.83
N PRO A 133 9.32 8.50 -6.64
CA PRO A 133 9.35 9.94 -6.45
C PRO A 133 7.96 10.58 -6.41
N HIS A 134 7.76 11.57 -5.55
CA HIS A 134 6.45 12.22 -5.32
C HIS A 134 5.84 12.93 -6.54
N ASP A 135 6.66 13.30 -7.52
CA ASP A 135 6.25 13.93 -8.78
C ASP A 135 5.61 12.92 -9.74
N ASN A 136 5.80 11.63 -9.49
CA ASN A 136 5.10 10.58 -10.21
C ASN A 136 3.62 10.52 -9.76
N PRO A 137 2.65 10.60 -10.69
CA PRO A 137 1.23 10.51 -10.35
C PRO A 137 0.83 9.21 -9.65
N TYR A 138 1.61 8.14 -9.80
CA TYR A 138 1.39 6.82 -9.20
C TYR A 138 2.23 6.58 -7.93
N ALA A 139 2.87 7.61 -7.38
CA ALA A 139 3.68 7.47 -6.16
C ALA A 139 2.82 7.09 -4.95
N PHE A 140 1.63 7.66 -4.84
CA PHE A 140 0.70 7.40 -3.74
C PHE A 140 -0.50 6.59 -4.22
N GLY A 141 -1.05 5.77 -3.33
CA GLY A 141 -2.23 4.97 -3.66
C GLY A 141 -3.11 4.69 -2.46
N PHE A 142 -4.29 4.18 -2.73
CA PHE A 142 -5.20 3.64 -1.74
C PHE A 142 -5.25 2.12 -1.86
N VAL A 143 -5.15 1.44 -0.73
CA VAL A 143 -5.07 -0.03 -0.68
C VAL A 143 -6.14 -0.56 0.26
N ASN A 144 -6.84 -1.60 -0.17
CA ASN A 144 -7.73 -2.36 0.69
C ASN A 144 -6.90 -3.16 1.71
N PRO A 145 -7.13 -3.03 3.02
CA PRO A 145 -6.43 -3.83 4.03
C PRO A 145 -6.51 -5.35 3.80
N ALA A 146 -7.56 -5.85 3.14
CA ALA A 146 -7.71 -7.27 2.81
C ALA A 146 -6.72 -7.76 1.73
N SER A 147 -6.17 -6.86 0.92
CA SER A 147 -5.16 -7.18 -0.11
C SER A 147 -3.74 -7.24 0.46
N VAL A 148 -3.55 -6.85 1.73
CA VAL A 148 -2.24 -6.90 2.40
C VAL A 148 -1.93 -8.35 2.79
N LEU A 149 -0.81 -8.87 2.29
CA LEU A 149 -0.35 -10.21 2.63
C LEU A 149 0.30 -10.22 4.02
N ARG A 150 1.21 -9.27 4.26
CA ARG A 150 2.09 -9.26 5.43
C ARG A 150 2.67 -7.86 5.69
N ALA A 151 3.15 -7.61 6.90
CA ALA A 151 4.14 -6.54 7.11
C ALA A 151 5.48 -6.91 6.44
N SER A 152 6.17 -5.93 5.87
CA SER A 152 7.49 -6.14 5.24
C SER A 152 8.63 -5.60 6.10
N HIS A 153 9.71 -6.37 6.21
CA HIS A 153 10.92 -5.93 6.88
C HIS A 153 11.89 -5.35 5.85
N LEU A 154 11.99 -4.02 5.82
CA LEU A 154 12.87 -3.30 4.90
C LEU A 154 14.12 -2.84 5.62
N ILE A 155 15.29 -3.22 5.08
CA ILE A 155 16.60 -2.90 5.64
C ILE A 155 17.20 -1.75 4.83
N PRO A 156 17.51 -0.59 5.44
CA PRO A 156 18.16 0.51 4.73
C PRO A 156 19.48 0.08 4.08
N ALA A 157 19.68 0.44 2.81
CA ALA A 157 20.93 0.18 2.11
C ALA A 157 21.96 1.29 2.43
N TYR A 158 22.56 1.24 3.63
CA TYR A 158 23.44 2.28 4.17
C TYR A 158 24.56 2.74 3.21
N ALA A 159 25.08 1.82 2.38
CA ALA A 159 26.14 2.12 1.41
C ALA A 159 25.75 3.17 0.35
N HIS A 160 24.46 3.35 0.07
CA HIS A 160 23.96 4.31 -0.92
C HIS A 160 23.57 5.66 -0.32
N GLY A 161 23.57 5.78 1.01
CA GLY A 161 23.25 7.02 1.69
C GLY A 161 21.77 7.40 1.65
N GLN A 162 21.52 8.68 1.97
CA GLN A 162 20.18 9.26 2.09
C GLN A 162 19.99 10.39 1.07
N ILE A 163 18.75 10.54 0.60
CA ILE A 163 18.31 11.51 -0.40
C ILE A 163 17.11 12.28 0.17
N ARG A 164 16.97 13.55 -0.25
CA ARG A 164 15.87 14.43 0.18
C ARG A 164 14.79 14.56 -0.89
N ASP A 165 15.15 14.38 -2.16
CA ASP A 165 14.36 14.77 -3.33
C ASP A 165 13.17 13.84 -3.62
N LEU A 166 13.14 12.64 -3.04
CA LEU A 166 12.06 11.67 -3.24
C LEU A 166 10.72 12.21 -2.73
N LEU A 167 10.75 13.05 -1.69
CA LEU A 167 9.57 13.66 -1.09
C LEU A 167 9.88 15.07 -0.55
N PRO A 168 9.01 16.07 -0.75
CA PRO A 168 9.16 17.35 -0.07
C PRO A 168 8.99 17.18 1.44
N PRO A 169 9.39 18.16 2.27
CA PRO A 169 9.09 18.13 3.70
C PRO A 169 7.60 17.88 3.95
N SER A 170 7.26 16.77 4.60
CA SER A 170 5.87 16.33 4.80
C SER A 170 5.70 15.64 6.14
N VAL A 171 4.83 16.20 6.98
CA VAL A 171 4.50 15.65 8.30
C VAL A 171 3.68 14.37 8.21
N CYS A 172 2.97 14.17 7.09
CA CYS A 172 2.10 13.01 6.89
C CYS A 172 2.84 11.80 6.32
N ALA A 173 3.89 12.03 5.54
CA ALA A 173 4.64 10.98 4.86
C ALA A 173 6.00 10.65 5.51
N ARG A 174 6.56 11.58 6.29
CA ARG A 174 7.82 11.40 7.00
C ARG A 174 7.65 11.50 8.51
N ARG A 175 8.50 10.78 9.22
CA ARG A 175 8.63 10.91 10.67
C ARG A 175 9.51 12.10 10.99
N SER A 176 9.19 12.82 12.06
CA SER A 176 10.03 13.93 12.55
C SER A 176 11.47 13.50 12.85
N GLU A 177 11.67 12.22 13.19
CA GLU A 177 12.98 11.61 13.47
C GLU A 177 13.83 11.40 12.19
N GLU A 178 13.19 11.26 11.03
CA GLU A 178 13.86 11.02 9.73
C GLU A 178 14.49 12.31 9.16
N LYS A 179 14.25 13.48 9.75
CA LYS A 179 14.87 14.78 9.37
C LYS A 179 14.77 15.12 7.88
N ASP A 180 13.64 14.76 7.25
CA ASP A 180 13.41 14.95 5.83
C ASP A 180 14.43 14.25 4.92
N LEU A 181 14.92 13.09 5.36
CA LEU A 181 15.88 12.24 4.64
C LEU A 181 15.32 10.82 4.52
N ASP A 182 15.29 10.30 3.30
CA ASP A 182 14.93 8.92 3.00
C ASP A 182 16.17 8.19 2.49
N TYR A 183 16.29 6.88 2.76
CA TYR A 183 17.37 6.13 2.12
C TYR A 183 17.06 5.96 0.63
N GLN A 184 18.09 6.05 -0.22
CA GLN A 184 17.91 5.85 -1.66
C GLN A 184 17.32 4.48 -1.97
N TYR A 185 17.81 3.46 -1.26
CA TYR A 185 17.40 2.08 -1.44
C TYR A 185 17.20 1.36 -0.12
N TYR A 186 16.37 0.34 -0.17
CA TYR A 186 16.10 -0.63 0.88
C TYR A 186 16.26 -2.03 0.31
N TYR A 187 16.81 -2.93 1.11
CA TYR A 187 16.81 -4.36 0.84
C TYR A 187 15.58 -5.01 1.48
N VAL A 188 14.92 -5.87 0.73
CA VAL A 188 13.80 -6.67 1.24
C VAL A 188 14.35 -7.84 2.06
N GLY A 189 14.02 -7.86 3.36
CA GLY A 189 14.23 -9.02 4.22
C GLY A 189 13.03 -9.97 4.18
N MET A 190 13.30 -11.28 4.10
CA MET A 190 12.30 -12.35 4.27
C MET A 190 12.11 -12.73 5.73
#